data_AF-A0A418VTM4-F1
#
_entry.id   AF-A0A418VTM4-F1
#
_cell.length_a   1.000
_cell.length_b   1.000
_cell.length_c   1.000
_cell.angle_alpha   90.00
_cell.angle_beta   90.00
_cell.angle_gamma   90.00
#
_symmetry.space_group_name_H-M   'P 1'
#
loop_
_entity.id
_entity.type
_entity.pdbx_description
1 polymer ?
#
loop_
_entity_poly.entity_id
_entity_poly.type
_entity_poly.pdbx_seq_one_letter_code
_entity_poly.pdbx_strand_id
1 'polypeptide(L)'
;MGHNAVLSLRRTAPALGAPESRFLLADSTVTRSDLEALLADPSPAHQARTAAKVAMAWRSGTLDGAARSAAEELFRAIAAKAVVAVRAALAEALKDEPSLPHEVALRLAHDVDAVALPMLEASVVLTDADLLDLVAEVTPAGISALAGRASVPAPLAEAIAGRGDEAAVARLVANPGRK
;
A
#
# COMPACT_ATOMS: atom_id res chain seq x y z
N MET A 1 19.76 -63.26 19.98
CA MET A 1 20.03 -62.94 18.56
C MET A 1 18.94 -63.60 17.71
N GLY A 2 18.29 -62.83 16.83
CA GLY A 2 17.74 -63.35 15.58
C GLY A 2 16.23 -63.62 15.48
N HIS A 3 15.56 -62.76 14.71
CA HIS A 3 14.51 -63.03 13.69
C HIS A 3 13.11 -63.47 14.17
N ASN A 4 12.08 -62.60 14.12
CA ASN A 4 11.30 -62.11 12.97
C ASN A 4 10.22 -63.10 12.49
N ALA A 5 8.95 -62.79 12.73
CA ALA A 5 7.85 -63.12 11.81
C ALA A 5 6.61 -62.24 12.10
N VAL A 6 6.21 -61.56 11.06
CA VAL A 6 5.09 -60.63 10.87
C VAL A 6 3.76 -61.37 10.86
N LEU A 7 2.72 -60.89 11.56
CA LEU A 7 1.34 -61.11 11.14
C LEU A 7 0.43 -59.91 11.46
N SER A 8 -0.13 -59.38 10.39
CA SER A 8 -1.05 -58.26 10.27
C SER A 8 -2.32 -58.38 11.10
N LEU A 9 -2.68 -57.34 11.83
CA LEU A 9 -4.05 -57.09 12.28
C LEU A 9 -4.51 -55.73 11.75
N ARG A 10 -5.40 -55.80 10.76
CA ARG A 10 -6.09 -54.66 10.16
C ARG A 10 -7.00 -54.01 11.20
N ARG A 11 -6.99 -52.67 11.15
CA ARG A 11 -7.88 -51.72 11.84
C ARG A 11 -9.35 -52.09 11.69
N THR A 12 -10.11 -51.89 12.78
CA THR A 12 -11.47 -51.33 12.72
C THR A 12 -11.79 -50.58 14.03
N ALA A 13 -11.98 -49.26 13.95
CA ALA A 13 -12.78 -48.45 14.86
C ALA A 13 -13.23 -47.16 14.12
N PRO A 14 -14.39 -46.57 14.47
CA PRO A 14 -15.30 -45.98 13.50
C PRO A 14 -15.22 -44.45 13.38
N ALA A 15 -16.01 -43.97 12.42
CA ALA A 15 -16.14 -42.62 11.90
C ALA A 15 -16.30 -41.51 12.94
N LEU A 16 -15.55 -40.41 12.72
CA LEU A 16 -15.94 -39.08 13.14
C LEU A 16 -16.33 -38.31 11.87
N GLY A 17 -17.63 -38.07 11.74
CA GLY A 17 -18.19 -37.24 10.68
C GLY A 17 -17.93 -35.77 10.93
N ALA A 18 -17.41 -35.10 9.91
CA ALA A 18 -17.78 -33.74 9.57
C ALA A 18 -17.90 -33.73 8.03
N PRO A 19 -18.98 -33.19 7.44
CA PRO A 19 -19.00 -32.99 6.01
C PRO A 19 -17.99 -31.89 5.72
N GLU A 20 -16.84 -32.27 5.18
CA GLU A 20 -16.09 -31.35 4.34
C GLU A 20 -17.05 -30.93 3.24
N SER A 21 -17.63 -29.74 3.38
CA SER A 21 -18.47 -29.10 2.38
C SER A 21 -17.60 -28.74 1.18
N ARG A 22 -17.22 -29.77 0.44
CA ARG A 22 -16.45 -29.69 -0.79
C ARG A 22 -17.43 -29.31 -1.88
N PHE A 23 -17.66 -28.01 -2.03
CA PHE A 23 -18.41 -27.50 -3.17
C PHE A 23 -17.45 -27.39 -4.36
N LEU A 24 -17.56 -28.37 -5.26
CA LEU A 24 -16.84 -28.42 -6.53
C LEU A 24 -17.66 -27.66 -7.59
N LEU A 25 -17.17 -26.49 -7.99
CA LEU A 25 -17.29 -25.95 -9.34
C LEU A 25 -15.91 -25.44 -9.77
N ALA A 26 -15.55 -25.71 -11.02
CA ALA A 26 -14.23 -25.49 -11.59
C ALA A 26 -13.84 -23.99 -11.64
N ASP A 27 -12.62 -23.71 -11.19
CA ASP A 27 -11.71 -22.62 -11.60
C ASP A 27 -12.14 -21.14 -11.45
N SER A 28 -13.12 -20.83 -10.59
CA SER A 28 -13.52 -19.43 -10.37
C SER A 28 -13.98 -19.13 -8.94
N THR A 29 -13.30 -19.68 -7.94
CA THR A 29 -13.51 -19.30 -6.53
C THR A 29 -12.24 -18.68 -5.99
N VAL A 30 -12.34 -17.44 -5.49
CA VAL A 30 -11.27 -16.85 -4.68
C VAL A 30 -11.19 -17.69 -3.42
N THR A 31 -10.12 -18.46 -3.28
CA THR A 31 -9.97 -19.39 -2.17
C THR A 31 -9.42 -18.67 -0.95
N ARG A 32 -9.58 -19.26 0.25
CA ARG A 32 -8.86 -18.81 1.44
C ARG A 32 -7.34 -18.77 1.18
N SER A 33 -6.82 -19.71 0.40
CA SER A 33 -5.42 -19.75 -0.02
C SER A 33 -5.04 -18.55 -0.90
N ASP A 34 -5.93 -18.06 -1.77
CA ASP A 34 -5.67 -16.84 -2.55
C ASP A 34 -5.64 -15.59 -1.67
N LEU A 35 -6.46 -15.54 -0.62
CA LEU A 35 -6.44 -14.45 0.36
C LEU A 35 -5.20 -14.50 1.25
N GLU A 36 -4.81 -15.70 1.71
CA GLU A 36 -3.57 -15.94 2.46
C GLU A 36 -2.33 -15.61 1.61
N ALA A 37 -2.35 -15.97 0.32
CA ALA A 37 -1.27 -15.67 -0.60
C ALA A 37 -1.19 -14.16 -0.93
N LEU A 38 -2.32 -13.45 -0.95
CA LEU A 38 -2.35 -11.98 -1.07
C LEU A 38 -1.75 -11.29 0.16
N LEU A 39 -1.98 -11.84 1.36
CA LEU A 39 -1.36 -11.35 2.59
C LEU A 39 0.14 -11.68 2.65
N ALA A 40 0.56 -12.81 2.06
CA ALA A 40 1.96 -13.26 2.03
C ALA A 40 2.80 -12.60 0.91
N ASP A 41 2.20 -12.27 -0.23
CA ASP A 41 2.84 -11.64 -1.39
C ASP A 41 1.93 -10.52 -1.94
N PRO A 42 2.09 -9.28 -1.45
CA PRO A 42 1.29 -8.14 -1.90
C PRO A 42 1.80 -7.55 -3.23
N SER A 43 2.63 -8.25 -4.01
CA SER A 43 3.20 -7.70 -5.24
C SER A 43 2.13 -7.33 -6.29
N PRO A 44 2.41 -6.33 -7.17
CA PRO A 44 1.48 -5.96 -8.24
C PRO A 44 1.09 -7.14 -9.15
N ALA A 45 2.04 -8.04 -9.42
CA ALA A 45 1.79 -9.24 -10.22
C ALA A 45 0.81 -10.20 -9.51
N HIS A 46 0.92 -10.35 -8.19
CA HIS A 46 0.00 -11.16 -7.41
C HIS A 46 -1.39 -10.53 -7.35
N GLN A 47 -1.47 -9.24 -7.05
CA GLN A 47 -2.72 -8.48 -7.02
C GLN A 47 -3.46 -8.57 -8.37
N ALA A 48 -2.74 -8.47 -9.49
CA ALA A 48 -3.30 -8.62 -10.83
C ALA A 48 -3.90 -10.03 -11.07
N ARG A 49 -3.19 -11.10 -10.64
CA ARG A 49 -3.72 -12.47 -10.73
C ARG A 49 -4.97 -12.66 -9.88
N THR A 50 -4.97 -12.16 -8.64
CA THR A 50 -6.14 -12.24 -7.76
C THR A 50 -7.33 -11.46 -8.33
N ALA A 51 -7.11 -10.25 -8.83
CA ALA A 51 -8.15 -9.47 -9.51
C ALA A 51 -8.74 -10.21 -10.71
N ALA A 52 -7.90 -10.86 -11.52
CA ALA A 52 -8.33 -11.64 -12.67
C ALA A 52 -9.22 -12.83 -12.27
N LYS A 53 -8.85 -13.56 -11.20
CA LYS A 53 -9.68 -14.66 -10.65
C LYS A 53 -11.04 -14.15 -10.17
N VAL A 54 -11.06 -13.04 -9.43
CA VAL A 54 -12.31 -12.41 -8.95
C VAL A 54 -13.17 -11.97 -10.14
N ALA A 55 -12.56 -11.37 -11.17
CA ALA A 55 -13.26 -10.95 -12.38
C ALA A 55 -13.84 -12.13 -13.18
N MET A 56 -13.15 -13.27 -13.22
CA MET A 56 -13.70 -14.50 -13.82
C MET A 56 -14.93 -15.00 -13.05
N ALA A 57 -14.85 -15.05 -11.72
CA ALA A 57 -15.98 -15.40 -10.85
C ALA A 57 -17.16 -14.42 -10.97
N TRP A 58 -16.87 -13.14 -11.14
CA TRP A 58 -17.89 -12.12 -11.39
C TRP A 58 -18.64 -12.35 -12.71
N ARG A 59 -17.89 -12.66 -13.78
CA ARG A 59 -18.40 -12.86 -15.14
C ARG A 59 -19.22 -14.14 -15.30
N SER A 60 -18.93 -15.18 -14.52
CA SER A 60 -19.71 -16.44 -14.55
C SER A 60 -21.12 -16.28 -14.00
N GLY A 61 -21.41 -15.19 -13.28
CA GLY A 61 -22.72 -14.95 -12.65
C GLY A 61 -23.00 -15.84 -11.44
N THR A 62 -21.99 -16.56 -10.94
CA THR A 62 -22.14 -17.52 -9.83
C THR A 62 -21.97 -16.90 -8.44
N LEU A 63 -21.65 -15.61 -8.35
CA LEU A 63 -21.54 -14.89 -7.08
C LEU A 63 -22.93 -14.52 -6.55
N ASP A 64 -23.18 -14.81 -5.27
CA ASP A 64 -24.34 -14.31 -4.56
C ASP A 64 -24.23 -12.79 -4.28
N GLY A 65 -25.30 -12.18 -3.76
CA GLY A 65 -25.34 -10.72 -3.57
C GLY A 65 -24.22 -10.17 -2.67
N ALA A 66 -23.85 -10.89 -1.63
CA ALA A 66 -22.80 -10.47 -0.71
C ALA A 66 -21.40 -10.58 -1.35
N ALA A 67 -21.11 -11.72 -2.01
CA ALA A 67 -19.87 -11.93 -2.73
C ALA A 67 -19.71 -10.95 -3.90
N ARG A 68 -20.81 -10.59 -4.55
CA ARG A 68 -20.85 -9.57 -5.59
C ARG A 68 -20.48 -8.19 -5.02
N SER A 69 -21.12 -7.73 -3.95
CA SER A 69 -20.75 -6.45 -3.33
C SER A 69 -19.27 -6.38 -2.94
N ALA A 70 -18.73 -7.45 -2.32
CA ALA A 70 -17.32 -7.53 -1.95
C ALA A 70 -16.36 -7.49 -3.16
N ALA A 71 -16.72 -8.16 -4.26
CA ALA A 71 -15.94 -8.12 -5.49
C ALA A 71 -15.90 -6.71 -6.11
N GLU A 72 -17.00 -5.95 -6.05
CA GLU A 72 -16.99 -4.55 -6.52
C GLU A 72 -16.09 -3.65 -5.68
N GLU A 73 -16.14 -3.79 -4.34
CA GLU A 73 -15.26 -3.06 -3.44
C GLU A 73 -13.79 -3.37 -3.72
N LEU A 74 -13.48 -4.65 -3.96
CA LEU A 74 -12.13 -5.07 -4.34
C LEU A 74 -11.70 -4.43 -5.68
N PHE A 75 -12.55 -4.40 -6.70
CA PHE A 75 -12.22 -3.76 -7.98
C PHE A 75 -11.96 -2.26 -7.81
N ARG A 76 -12.82 -1.56 -7.06
CA ARG A 76 -12.63 -0.14 -6.73
C ARG A 76 -11.30 0.10 -6.01
N ALA A 77 -10.98 -0.75 -5.02
CA ALA A 77 -9.73 -0.66 -4.26
C ALA A 77 -8.48 -0.91 -5.14
N ILE A 78 -8.48 -1.96 -5.96
CA ILE A 78 -7.35 -2.29 -6.84
C ILE A 78 -7.14 -1.20 -7.89
N ALA A 79 -8.22 -0.72 -8.52
CA ALA A 79 -8.14 0.37 -9.48
C ALA A 79 -7.58 1.66 -8.85
N ALA A 80 -8.06 2.05 -7.67
CA ALA A 80 -7.56 3.23 -6.96
C ALA A 80 -6.05 3.10 -6.64
N LYS A 81 -5.61 1.93 -6.15
CA LYS A 81 -4.20 1.67 -5.81
C LYS A 81 -3.28 1.72 -7.03
N ALA A 82 -3.72 1.17 -8.17
CA ALA A 82 -2.93 1.20 -9.40
C ALA A 82 -2.65 2.63 -9.87
N VAL A 83 -3.65 3.53 -9.79
CA VAL A 83 -3.45 4.94 -10.15
C VAL A 83 -2.54 5.66 -9.15
N VAL A 84 -2.63 5.37 -7.86
CA VAL A 84 -1.70 5.91 -6.84
C VAL A 84 -0.26 5.45 -7.11
N ALA A 85 -0.06 4.17 -7.43
CA ALA A 85 1.27 3.63 -7.71
C ALA A 85 1.95 4.32 -8.90
N VAL A 86 1.18 4.65 -9.96
CA VAL A 86 1.69 5.40 -11.12
C VAL A 86 2.10 6.82 -10.71
N ARG A 87 1.27 7.52 -9.93
CA ARG A 87 1.59 8.88 -9.48
C ARG A 87 2.77 8.89 -8.50
N ALA A 88 2.89 7.89 -7.64
CA ALA A 88 4.02 7.72 -6.73
C ALA A 88 5.33 7.48 -7.49
N ALA A 89 5.30 6.62 -8.50
CA ALA A 89 6.45 6.40 -9.38
C ALA A 89 6.84 7.68 -10.14
N LEU A 90 5.85 8.45 -10.60
CA LEU A 90 6.08 9.74 -11.25
C LEU A 90 6.71 10.76 -10.31
N ALA A 91 6.17 10.89 -9.09
CA ALA A 91 6.71 11.77 -8.06
C ALA A 91 8.15 11.39 -7.72
N GLU A 92 8.42 10.11 -7.48
CA GLU A 92 9.77 9.63 -7.17
C GLU A 92 10.76 9.91 -8.32
N ALA A 93 10.33 9.76 -9.58
CA ALA A 93 11.17 10.00 -10.76
C ALA A 93 11.41 11.47 -11.07
N LEU A 94 10.54 12.38 -10.61
CA LEU A 94 10.58 13.81 -10.96
C LEU A 94 10.81 14.74 -9.76
N LYS A 95 10.99 14.19 -8.55
CA LYS A 95 11.06 14.96 -7.31
C LYS A 95 12.20 15.97 -7.27
N ASP A 96 13.24 15.86 -8.08
CA ASP A 96 14.40 16.77 -8.10
C ASP A 96 14.61 17.40 -9.48
N GLU A 97 13.67 17.22 -10.42
CA GLU A 97 13.76 17.72 -11.79
C GLU A 97 13.47 19.24 -11.86
N PRO A 98 14.45 20.10 -12.20
CA PRO A 98 14.27 21.55 -12.21
C PRO A 98 13.33 22.05 -13.31
N SER A 99 13.12 21.26 -14.38
CA SER A 99 12.22 21.62 -15.48
C SER A 99 10.77 21.15 -15.28
N LEU A 100 10.47 20.50 -14.15
CA LEU A 100 9.11 20.06 -13.83
C LEU A 100 8.17 21.27 -13.74
N PRO A 101 7.02 21.27 -14.45
CA PRO A 101 6.05 22.35 -14.31
C PRO A 101 5.56 22.48 -12.87
N HIS A 102 5.60 23.71 -12.37
CA HIS A 102 5.35 24.02 -10.96
C HIS A 102 3.97 23.51 -10.49
N GLU A 103 2.94 23.67 -11.31
CA GLU A 103 1.58 23.22 -11.02
C GLU A 103 1.48 21.70 -10.89
N VAL A 104 2.31 20.94 -11.61
CA VAL A 104 2.37 19.48 -11.50
C VAL A 104 3.02 19.09 -10.18
N ALA A 105 4.10 19.77 -9.79
CA ALA A 105 4.78 19.51 -8.52
C ALA A 105 3.86 19.77 -7.32
N LEU A 106 3.16 20.91 -7.32
CA LEU A 106 2.14 21.22 -6.31
C LEU A 106 1.06 20.15 -6.26
N ARG A 107 0.51 19.76 -7.41
CA ARG A 107 -0.55 18.74 -7.45
C ARG A 107 -0.11 17.39 -6.86
N LEU A 108 1.14 16.98 -7.09
CA LEU A 108 1.70 15.77 -6.49
C LEU A 108 1.97 15.94 -4.99
N ALA A 109 2.36 17.13 -4.54
CA ALA A 109 2.62 17.45 -3.13
C ALA A 109 1.35 17.47 -2.25
N HIS A 110 0.18 17.78 -2.84
CA HIS A 110 -1.13 17.71 -2.14
C HIS A 110 -1.83 16.35 -2.25
N ASP A 111 -1.17 15.35 -2.84
CA ASP A 111 -1.75 14.01 -3.00
C ASP A 111 -1.56 13.18 -1.71
N VAL A 112 -1.95 11.90 -1.73
CA VAL A 112 -1.73 10.98 -0.61
C VAL A 112 -0.23 10.83 -0.31
N ASP A 113 0.12 10.53 0.94
CA ASP A 113 1.51 10.43 1.41
C ASP A 113 2.45 9.64 0.48
N ALA A 114 1.98 8.51 -0.08
CA ALA A 114 2.77 7.69 -1.00
C ALA A 114 3.26 8.43 -2.26
N VAL A 115 2.59 9.53 -2.64
CA VAL A 115 2.91 10.41 -3.77
C VAL A 115 3.54 11.71 -3.30
N ALA A 116 3.03 12.28 -2.21
CA ALA A 116 3.43 13.60 -1.72
C ALA A 116 4.82 13.62 -1.07
N LEU A 117 5.17 12.58 -0.29
CA LEU A 117 6.40 12.61 0.52
C LEU A 117 7.69 12.86 -0.30
N PRO A 118 7.92 12.21 -1.47
CA PRO A 118 9.05 12.53 -2.32
C PRO A 118 9.10 13.99 -2.74
N MET A 119 7.95 14.58 -3.07
CA MET A 119 7.84 15.98 -3.51
C MET A 119 8.12 16.95 -2.35
N LEU A 120 7.55 16.70 -1.18
CA LEU A 120 7.75 17.52 0.01
C LEU A 120 9.23 17.54 0.43
N GLU A 121 9.90 16.39 0.35
CA GLU A 121 11.28 16.24 0.80
C GLU A 121 12.32 16.76 -0.20
N ALA A 122 12.10 16.59 -1.52
CA ALA A 122 13.16 16.81 -2.51
C ALA A 122 12.84 17.86 -3.58
N SER A 123 11.58 18.28 -3.75
CA SER A 123 11.21 19.22 -4.82
C SER A 123 11.97 20.53 -4.76
N VAL A 124 12.67 20.82 -5.86
CA VAL A 124 13.39 22.08 -6.10
C VAL A 124 12.52 23.14 -6.77
N VAL A 125 11.35 22.75 -7.29
CA VAL A 125 10.43 23.66 -7.98
C VAL A 125 9.32 24.19 -7.06
N LEU A 126 9.12 23.61 -5.87
CA LEU A 126 8.24 24.18 -4.84
C LEU A 126 8.91 25.40 -4.22
N THR A 127 8.16 26.50 -4.12
CA THR A 127 8.64 27.75 -3.52
C THR A 127 8.51 27.71 -1.99
N ASP A 128 9.22 28.61 -1.31
CA ASP A 128 9.10 28.75 0.14
C ASP A 128 7.66 29.05 0.58
N ALA A 129 6.88 29.79 -0.23
CA ALA A 129 5.48 30.06 0.03
C ALA A 129 4.64 28.77 -0.02
N ASP A 130 4.83 27.94 -1.04
CA ASP A 130 4.12 26.67 -1.16
C ASP A 130 4.44 25.74 0.02
N LEU A 131 5.72 25.67 0.42
CA LEU A 131 6.14 24.83 1.53
C LEU A 131 5.51 25.28 2.84
N LEU A 132 5.39 26.59 3.07
CA LEU A 132 4.72 27.15 4.24
C LEU A 132 3.21 26.83 4.24
N ASP A 133 2.55 26.95 3.10
CA ASP A 133 1.14 26.59 2.96
C ASP A 133 0.93 25.09 3.20
N LEU A 134 1.79 24.25 2.62
CA LEU A 134 1.77 22.79 2.79
C LEU A 134 1.96 22.37 4.25
N VAL A 135 2.79 23.07 5.05
CA VAL A 135 2.96 22.76 6.49
C VAL A 135 1.63 22.73 7.22
N ALA A 136 0.63 23.52 6.83
CA ALA A 136 -0.68 23.54 7.49
C ALA A 136 -1.56 22.33 7.13
N GLU A 137 -1.39 21.76 5.94
CA GLU A 137 -2.31 20.76 5.39
C GLU A 137 -1.81 19.32 5.50
N VAL A 138 -0.48 19.12 5.47
CA VAL A 138 0.10 17.79 5.36
C VAL A 138 -0.02 16.97 6.65
N THR A 139 0.06 15.66 6.47
CA THR A 139 0.10 14.66 7.56
C THR A 139 1.38 14.79 8.39
N PRO A 140 1.46 14.19 9.59
CA PRO A 140 2.70 14.13 10.37
C PRO A 140 3.90 13.59 9.57
N ALA A 141 3.68 12.59 8.72
CA ALA A 141 4.70 12.08 7.82
C ALA A 141 5.16 13.16 6.82
N GLY A 142 4.23 13.95 6.27
CA GLY A 142 4.53 15.09 5.41
C GLY A 142 5.32 16.20 6.10
N ILE A 143 4.99 16.53 7.36
CA ILE A 143 5.77 17.50 8.15
C ILE A 143 7.20 16.98 8.35
N SER A 144 7.35 15.69 8.66
CA SER A 144 8.66 15.05 8.76
C SER A 144 9.39 15.11 7.41
N ALA A 145 8.74 14.87 6.26
CA ALA A 145 9.33 15.05 4.93
C ALA A 145 9.86 16.48 4.71
N LEU A 146 9.07 17.49 5.05
CA LEU A 146 9.48 18.90 4.97
C LEU A 146 10.69 19.21 5.88
N ALA A 147 10.73 18.63 7.08
CA ALA A 147 11.88 18.73 7.99
C ALA A 147 13.14 18.06 7.46
N GLY A 148 13.00 17.14 6.49
CA GLY A 148 14.09 16.41 5.84
C GLY A 148 14.71 17.10 4.64
N ARG A 149 14.16 18.23 4.17
CA ARG A 149 14.65 18.92 2.98
C ARG A 149 16.11 19.32 3.11
N ALA A 150 16.82 19.34 1.98
CA ALA A 150 18.24 19.72 1.92
C ALA A 150 18.51 21.17 2.40
N SER A 151 17.53 22.06 2.27
CA SER A 151 17.53 23.39 2.89
C SER A 151 16.17 23.62 3.54
N VAL A 152 16.19 23.95 4.83
CA VAL A 152 14.99 24.36 5.58
C VAL A 152 15.18 25.81 6.03
N PRO A 153 14.58 26.79 5.35
CA PRO A 153 14.70 28.20 5.74
C PRO A 153 14.00 28.45 7.08
N ALA A 154 14.46 29.46 7.83
CA ALA A 154 13.99 29.74 9.20
C ALA A 154 12.45 29.83 9.32
N PRO A 155 11.70 30.51 8.42
CA PRO A 155 10.24 30.52 8.49
C PRO A 155 9.61 29.13 8.41
N LEU A 156 10.16 28.24 7.57
CA LEU A 156 9.68 26.88 7.44
C LEU A 156 10.04 26.04 8.67
N ALA A 157 11.24 26.22 9.23
CA ALA A 157 11.66 25.57 10.46
C ALA A 157 10.76 25.96 11.65
N GLU A 158 10.42 27.25 11.76
CA GLU A 158 9.48 27.76 12.78
C GLU A 158 8.08 27.18 12.58
N ALA A 159 7.59 27.14 11.34
CA ALA A 159 6.28 26.56 11.02
C ALA A 159 6.20 25.08 11.39
N ILE A 160 7.25 24.30 11.07
CA ILE A 160 7.36 22.87 11.45
C ILE A 160 7.38 22.73 12.97
N ALA A 161 8.20 23.52 13.68
CA ALA A 161 8.28 23.47 15.14
C ALA A 161 6.93 23.84 15.79
N GLY A 162 6.21 24.81 15.22
CA GLY A 162 4.90 25.24 15.68
C GLY A 162 3.81 24.16 15.56
N ARG A 163 3.96 23.17 14.67
CA ARG A 163 3.05 22.02 14.58
C ARG A 163 3.18 21.05 15.76
N GLY A 164 4.29 21.08 16.48
CA GLY A 164 4.49 20.26 17.69
C GLY A 164 4.67 18.75 17.44
N ASP A 165 4.98 18.33 16.21
CA ASP A 165 5.25 16.92 15.91
C ASP A 165 6.67 16.54 16.33
N GLU A 166 6.80 15.65 17.32
CA GLU A 166 8.09 15.27 17.91
C GLU A 166 9.06 14.67 16.89
N ALA A 167 8.55 13.86 15.96
CA ALA A 167 9.37 13.21 14.94
C ALA A 167 9.93 14.23 13.94
N ALA A 168 9.09 15.16 13.48
CA ALA A 168 9.51 16.24 12.59
C ALA A 168 10.50 17.19 13.27
N VAL A 169 10.28 17.54 14.55
CA VAL A 169 11.20 18.39 15.32
C VAL A 169 12.55 17.68 15.50
N ALA A 170 12.55 16.40 15.88
CA ALA A 170 13.77 15.62 16.00
C ALA A 170 14.54 15.55 14.68
N ARG A 171 13.83 15.31 13.56
CA ARG A 171 14.40 15.30 12.22
C ARG A 171 14.99 16.66 11.83
N LEU A 172 14.27 17.76 12.12
CA LEU A 172 14.72 19.14 11.85
C LEU A 172 15.98 19.51 12.66
N VAL A 173 16.04 19.10 13.92
CA VAL A 173 17.22 19.33 14.78
C VAL A 173 18.44 18.58 14.24
N ALA A 174 18.25 17.35 13.76
CA ALA A 174 19.30 16.55 13.15
C ALA A 174 19.68 16.98 11.72
N ASN A 175 18.87 17.82 11.08
CA ASN A 175 19.10 18.22 9.69
C ASN A 175 20.19 19.32 9.58
N PRO A 176 21.33 19.04 8.90
CA PRO A 176 22.40 20.03 8.71
C PRO A 176 22.02 21.20 7.79
N GLY A 177 20.96 21.05 6.97
CA GLY A 177 20.42 22.06 6.09
C GLY A 177 19.44 23.04 6.76
N ARG A 178 19.18 22.88 8.06
CA ARG A 178 18.39 23.83 8.85
C ARG A 178 19.17 25.15 9.00
N LYS A 179 18.52 26.27 8.66
CA LYS A 179 19.07 27.63 8.81
C LYS A 179 18.49 28.34 10.02
#